data_AF-A0A7C4HJQ7-F1
#
_entry.id   AF-A0A7C4HJQ7-F1
#
_cell.length_a   1.000
_cell.length_b   1.000
_cell.length_c   1.000
_cell.angle_alpha   90.00
_cell.angle_beta   90.00
_cell.angle_gamma   90.00
#
_symmetry.space_group_name_H-M   'P 1'
#
loop_
_entity.id
_entity.type
_entity.pdbx_description
1 polymer ?
#
loop_
_entity_poly.entity_id
_entity_poly.type
_entity_poly.pdbx_seq_one_letter_code
_entity_poly.pdbx_strand_id
1 'polypeptide(L)' 'MPLVHVYVWSGFSNEAKKKVIAGITELFTEIGIPAEAVEVLIHEAPRENWGVGGEQASEKFKHIQLP' A
#
# COMPACT_ATOMS: atom_id res chain seq x y z
N MET A 1 -7.47 4.14 18.01
CA MET A 1 -7.67 3.11 16.98
C MET A 1 -7.33 3.72 15.62
N PRO A 2 -6.07 3.66 15.18
CA PRO A 2 -5.67 4.13 13.85
C PRO A 2 -6.10 3.15 12.75
N LEU A 3 -6.61 3.70 11.65
CA LEU A 3 -6.90 3.00 10.41
C LEU A 3 -6.02 3.59 9.30
N VAL A 4 -5.26 2.72 8.62
CA VAL A 4 -4.40 3.11 7.49
C VAL A 4 -4.91 2.49 6.21
N HIS A 5 -5.15 3.33 5.21
CA HIS A 5 -5.44 2.89 3.86
C HIS A 5 -4.17 2.98 3.02
N VAL A 6 -3.76 1.85 2.45
CA VAL A 6 -2.63 1.77 1.52
C VAL A 6 -3.19 1.52 0.14
N TYR A 7 -3.09 2.52 -0.74
CA TYR A 7 -3.46 2.37 -2.14
C TYR A 7 -2.21 2.02 -2.96
N VAL A 8 -2.27 0.90 -3.67
CA VAL A 8 -1.16 0.39 -4.50
C VAL A 8 -1.69 0.00 -5.89
N TRP A 9 -0.78 -0.17 -6.84
CA TRP A 9 -1.16 -0.73 -8.14
C TRP A 9 -1.46 -2.22 -8.06
N SER A 10 -2.42 -2.69 -8.87
CA SER A 10 -2.73 -4.11 -8.99
C SER A 10 -1.50 -4.93 -9.40
N GLY A 11 -1.33 -6.10 -8.77
CA GLY A 11 -0.14 -6.94 -8.93
C GLY A 11 0.85 -6.84 -7.78
N PHE A 12 0.50 -6.12 -6.70
CA PHE A 12 1.26 -6.05 -5.45
C PHE A 12 1.24 -7.43 -4.77
N SER A 13 2.40 -8.05 -4.60
CA SER A 13 2.50 -9.45 -4.17
C SER A 13 1.95 -9.67 -2.75
N ASN A 14 1.52 -10.90 -2.47
CA ASN A 14 1.04 -11.25 -1.13
C ASN A 14 2.15 -11.10 -0.06
N GLU A 15 3.40 -11.35 -0.42
CA GLU A 15 4.54 -11.12 0.47
C GLU A 15 4.73 -9.62 0.78
N ALA A 16 4.67 -8.77 -0.24
CA ALA A 16 4.75 -7.32 -0.06
C ALA A 16 3.61 -6.79 0.82
N LYS A 17 2.37 -7.28 0.61
CA LYS A 17 1.21 -6.94 1.47
C LYS A 17 1.47 -7.27 2.94
N LYS A 18 1.94 -8.48 3.23
CA LYS A 18 2.26 -8.91 4.61
C LYS A 18 3.31 -8.02 5.24
N LYS A 19 4.36 -7.69 4.49
CA LYS A 19 5.45 -6.82 4.97
C LYS A 19 4.96 -5.40 5.26
N VAL A 20 4.12 -4.83 4.40
CA VAL A 20 3.51 -3.51 4.61
C VAL A 20 2.64 -3.48 5.86
N ILE A 21 1.76 -4.48 6.04
CA ILE A 21 0.89 -4.57 7.21
C ILE A 21 1.74 -4.65 8.50
N ALA A 22 2.71 -5.56 8.54
CA ALA A 22 3.57 -5.72 9.71
C ALA A 22 4.36 -4.45 10.03
N GLY A 23 4.99 -3.82 9.03
CA GLY A 23 5.79 -2.62 9.23
C GLY A 23 4.97 -1.41 9.68
N ILE A 24 3.77 -1.22 9.13
CA ILE A 24 2.88 -0.13 9.57
C ILE A 24 2.45 -0.36 11.03
N THR A 25 2.05 -1.58 11.39
CA THR A 25 1.67 -1.90 12.77
C THR A 25 2.84 -1.68 13.73
N GLU A 26 4.05 -2.11 13.37
CA GLU A 26 5.26 -1.92 14.19
C GLU A 26 5.52 -0.43 14.50
N LEU A 27 5.47 0.44 13.49
CA LEU A 27 5.63 1.89 13.69
C LEU A 27 4.64 2.49 14.70
N PHE A 28 3.39 2.02 14.70
CA PHE A 28 2.41 2.48 15.68
C PHE A 28 2.67 1.93 17.08
N THR A 29 3.20 0.71 17.19
CA THR A 29 3.60 0.14 18.49
C THR A 29 4.77 0.88 19.11
N GLU A 30 5.71 1.38 18.30
CA GLU A 30 6.84 2.19 18.78
C GLU A 30 6.42 3.50 19.47
N ILE A 31 5.27 4.06 19.06
CA ILE A 31 4.70 5.28 19.69
C ILE A 31 3.66 4.97 20.77
N GLY A 32 3.57 3.71 21.21
CA GLY A 32 2.74 3.28 22.34
C GLY A 32 1.29 2.91 21.98
N ILE A 33 0.96 2.71 20.71
CA ILE A 33 -0.36 2.19 20.32
C ILE A 33 -0.34 0.65 20.33
N PRO A 34 -1.26 -0.02 21.03
CA PRO A 34 -1.34 -1.48 21.00
C PRO A 34 -1.56 -2.02 19.58
N ALA A 35 -0.91 -3.12 19.23
CA ALA A 35 -0.96 -3.70 17.88
C ALA A 35 -2.39 -4.06 17.46
N GLU A 36 -3.20 -4.56 18.39
CA GLU A 36 -4.60 -4.93 18.19
C GLU A 36 -5.51 -3.72 17.88
N ALA A 37 -5.05 -2.50 18.12
CA ALA A 37 -5.78 -1.28 17.82
C ALA A 37 -5.45 -0.71 16.44
N VAL A 38 -4.47 -1.29 15.72
CA VAL A 38 -3.99 -0.81 14.42
C VAL A 38 -4.62 -1.62 13.29
N GLU A 39 -5.33 -0.94 12.39
CA GLU A 39 -5.97 -1.55 11.24
C GLU A 39 -5.31 -1.07 9.94
N VAL A 40 -5.01 -2.00 9.03
CA VAL A 40 -4.39 -1.69 7.73
C VAL A 40 -5.22 -2.31 6.60
N LEU A 41 -5.71 -1.47 5.70
CA LEU A 41 -6.47 -1.88 4.52
C LEU A 41 -5.67 -1.60 3.25
N ILE A 42 -5.45 -2.63 2.44
CA ILE A 42 -4.75 -2.51 1.16
C ILE A 42 -5.78 -2.47 0.03
N HIS A 43 -5.73 -1.41 -0.76
CA HIS A 43 -6.56 -1.18 -1.94
C HIS A 43 -5.69 -1.30 -3.18
N GLU A 44 -6.08 -2.17 -4.10
CA GLU A 44 -5.41 -2.29 -5.40
C GLU A 44 -6.20 -1.57 -6.47
N ALA A 45 -5.53 -0.67 -7.19
CA ALA A 45 -6.08 -0.02 -8.36
C ALA A 45 -5.28 -0.43 -9.61
N PRO A 46 -5.95 -0.82 -10.70
CA PRO A 46 -5.27 -1.01 -11.98
C PRO A 46 -4.53 0.26 -12.40
N ARG A 47 -3.38 0.13 -13.07
CA ARG A 47 -2.55 1.29 -13.46
C ARG A 47 -3.25 2.20 -14.46
N GLU A 48 -4.19 1.66 -15.23
CA GLU A 48 -5.07 2.40 -16.12
C GLU A 48 -6.03 3.36 -15.38
N ASN A 49 -6.30 3.09 -14.10
CA ASN A 49 -7.19 3.91 -13.27
C ASN A 49 -6.40 4.90 -12.39
N TRP A 50 -5.08 4.98 -12.55
CA TRP A 50 -4.21 5.81 -11.72
C TRP A 50 -3.49 6.86 -12.55
N GLY A 51 -3.62 8.15 -12.20
CA GLY A 51 -2.97 9.27 -12.89
C GLY A 51 -1.77 9.81 -12.10
N VAL A 52 -0.64 10.07 -12.78
CA VAL A 52 0.54 10.71 -12.17
C VAL A 52 1.08 11.80 -13.10
N GLY A 53 0.94 13.05 -12.66
CA GLY A 53 1.39 14.22 -13.45
C GLY A 53 0.64 14.39 -14.76
N GLY A 54 -0.65 14.06 -14.79
CA GLY A 54 -1.50 14.18 -15.98
C GLY A 54 -1.46 12.99 -16.95
N GLU A 55 -0.64 11.97 -16.68
CA GLU A 55 -0.53 10.77 -17.52
C GLU A 55 -1.02 9.53 -16.77
N GLN A 56 -1.61 8.60 -17.51
CA GLN A 56 -2.03 7.30 -16.99
C GLN A 56 -0.80 6.49 -16.55
N ALA A 57 -0.85 5.86 -15.38
CA ALA A 57 0.30 5.17 -14.81
C ALA A 57 0.72 3.95 -15.65
N SER A 58 -0.22 3.31 -16.36
CA SER A 58 0.06 2.24 -17.33
C SER A 58 0.93 2.73 -18.48
N GLU A 59 0.75 3.98 -18.92
CA GLU A 59 1.53 4.58 -20.01
C GLU A 59 2.86 5.16 -19.52
N LYS A 60 2.86 5.81 -18.35
CA LYS A 60 4.05 6.46 -17.79
C LYS A 60 5.08 5.47 -17.25
N PHE A 61 4.64 4.36 -16.65
CA PHE A 61 5.48 3.43 -15.89
C PHE A 61 5.52 2.02 -16.50
N LYS A 62 5.62 1.92 -17.82
CA LYS A 62 5.57 0.65 -18.57
C LYS A 62 6.58 -0.40 -18.08
N HIS A 63 7.74 0.03 -17.60
CA HIS A 63 8.86 -0.85 -17.24
C HIS A 63 9.02 -1.09 -15.74
N ILE A 64 8.12 -0.57 -14.89
CA ILE A 64 8.17 -0.81 -13.45
C ILE A 64 7.67 -2.21 -13.13
N GLN A 65 8.47 -2.97 -12.38
CA GLN A 65 8.04 -4.21 -11.74
C GLN A 65 7.50 -3.91 -10.35
N LEU A 66 6.32 -4.45 -10.06
CA LEU A 66 5.73 -4.37 -8.74
C LEU A 66 6.37 -5.41 -7.80
N PRO A 67 6.55 -5.06 -6.52
CA PRO A 67 7.04 -5.99 -5.51
C PRO A 67 6.01 -7.06 -5.15
#